data_AF-A0AAF0I8E7-F1
#
_entry.id   AF-A0AAF0I8E7-F1
#
_cell.length_a   1.000
_cell.length_b   1.000
_cell.length_c   1.000
_cell.angle_alpha   90.00
_cell.angle_beta   90.00
_cell.angle_gamma   90.00
#
_symmetry.space_group_name_H-M   'P 1'
#
loop_
_entity.id
_entity.type
_entity.pdbx_description
1 polymer ?
#
loop_
_entity_poly.entity_id
_entity_poly.type
_entity_poly.pdbx_seq_one_letter_code
_entity_poly.pdbx_strand_id
1 'polypeptide(L)'
;MEHVFVTLQHLLKDTTVTTFVKHFDDRRIYQYNEFFLLDQDRINRLFKTNLEELASEITLTPTDFDLEVVKVVAMTIDGDFILASDSQVFVVPNTMVKADVETFDMPVIDFFVSYEEHTLSSSIIPTYESSELSETIDTANNDDSLAHEETSQIKPESSHQSKEPLQSESQEVVSNTTSTPKQKKGLLARLFGKK
;
A
#
# COMPACT_ATOMS: atom_id res chain seq x y z
N MET A 1 6.62 -8.91 -14.40
CA MET A 1 6.02 -7.78 -13.65
C MET A 1 5.71 -6.69 -14.67
N GLU A 2 4.60 -5.96 -14.55
CA GLU A 2 4.32 -4.86 -15.49
C GLU A 2 5.23 -3.67 -15.13
N HIS A 3 6.08 -3.23 -16.07
CA HIS A 3 7.02 -2.12 -15.89
C HIS A 3 6.33 -0.76 -16.14
N VAL A 4 5.33 -0.48 -15.30
CA VAL A 4 4.48 0.71 -15.41
C VAL A 4 5.31 1.96 -15.19
N PHE A 5 6.17 1.99 -14.17
CA PHE A 5 6.98 3.16 -13.83
C PHE A 5 8.10 3.41 -14.83
N VAL A 6 8.75 2.37 -15.35
CA VAL A 6 9.72 2.47 -16.47
C VAL A 6 9.06 3.08 -17.71
N THR A 7 7.80 2.73 -17.99
CA THR A 7 7.06 3.35 -19.11
C THR A 7 6.65 4.78 -18.77
N LEU A 8 6.17 5.00 -17.55
CA LEU A 8 5.64 6.27 -17.07
C LEU A 8 6.70 7.37 -17.06
N GLN A 9 7.97 7.06 -16.75
CA GLN A 9 9.04 8.05 -16.72
C GLN A 9 9.21 8.81 -18.05
N HIS A 10 8.86 8.18 -19.18
CA HIS A 10 8.91 8.78 -20.50
C HIS A 10 7.62 9.51 -20.90
N LEU A 11 6.53 9.34 -20.13
CA LEU A 11 5.23 9.95 -20.37
C LEU A 11 4.96 11.16 -19.48
N LEU A 12 5.61 11.25 -18.31
CA LEU A 12 5.49 12.40 -17.45
C LEU A 12 6.13 13.62 -18.10
N LYS A 13 5.54 14.80 -17.84
CA LYS A 13 6.03 16.07 -18.37
C LYS A 13 7.35 16.49 -17.70
N ASP A 14 7.50 16.14 -16.43
CA ASP A 14 8.65 16.41 -15.58
C ASP A 14 8.70 15.36 -14.45
N THR A 15 9.78 15.38 -13.67
CA THR A 15 10.02 14.43 -12.57
C THR A 15 9.50 14.93 -11.23
N THR A 16 8.71 16.01 -11.20
CA THR A 16 8.25 16.61 -9.94
C THR A 16 7.26 15.71 -9.21
N VAL A 17 7.26 15.77 -7.89
CA VAL A 17 6.34 14.97 -7.06
C VAL A 17 4.88 15.35 -7.34
N THR A 18 4.63 16.63 -7.65
CA THR A 18 3.29 17.11 -7.98
C THR A 18 2.76 16.49 -9.27
N THR A 19 3.58 16.45 -10.32
CA THR A 19 3.21 15.84 -11.60
C THR A 19 2.98 14.34 -11.45
N PHE A 20 3.83 13.66 -10.66
CA PHE A 20 3.67 12.24 -10.34
C PHE A 20 2.32 11.97 -9.66
N VAL A 21 2.04 12.61 -8.52
CA VAL A 21 0.79 12.39 -7.77
C VAL A 21 -0.44 12.69 -8.63
N LYS A 22 -0.42 13.82 -9.34
CA LYS A 22 -1.53 14.23 -10.22
C LYS A 22 -1.81 13.20 -11.32
N HIS A 23 -0.79 12.53 -11.84
CA HIS A 23 -0.95 11.52 -12.88
C HIS A 23 -1.84 10.36 -12.40
N PHE A 24 -1.62 9.87 -11.19
CA PHE A 24 -2.39 8.76 -10.62
C PHE A 24 -3.81 9.20 -10.24
N ASP A 25 -3.96 10.39 -9.67
CA ASP A 25 -5.28 10.96 -9.33
C ASP A 25 -6.16 11.16 -10.56
N ASP A 26 -5.63 11.79 -11.62
CA ASP A 26 -6.37 12.06 -12.86
C ASP A 26 -6.85 10.75 -13.52
N ARG A 27 -6.04 9.68 -13.42
CA ARG A 27 -6.32 8.36 -13.99
C ARG A 27 -7.07 7.43 -13.04
N ARG A 28 -7.33 7.86 -11.80
CA ARG A 28 -8.00 7.07 -10.76
C ARG A 28 -7.31 5.73 -10.49
N ILE A 29 -5.98 5.76 -10.45
CA ILE A 29 -5.16 4.60 -10.11
C ILE A 29 -4.86 4.67 -8.62
N TYR A 30 -5.38 3.72 -7.86
CA TYR A 30 -5.33 3.74 -6.39
C TYR A 30 -4.42 2.66 -5.78
N GLN A 31 -3.90 1.75 -6.60
CA GLN A 31 -3.04 0.67 -6.18
C GLN A 31 -2.11 0.27 -7.33
N TYR A 32 -0.92 -0.21 -6.99
CA TYR A 32 0.04 -0.79 -7.91
C TYR A 32 0.62 -2.10 -7.34
N ASN A 33 0.65 -3.13 -8.19
CA ASN A 33 1.22 -4.46 -7.91
C ASN A 33 0.77 -5.08 -6.58
N GLU A 34 -0.48 -4.81 -6.19
CA GLU A 34 -1.10 -5.21 -4.91
C GLU A 34 -0.37 -4.74 -3.62
N PHE A 35 0.80 -4.13 -3.74
CA PHE A 35 1.70 -3.77 -2.65
C PHE A 35 1.66 -2.29 -2.30
N PHE A 36 1.62 -1.41 -3.32
CA PHE A 36 1.57 0.04 -3.09
C PHE A 36 0.14 0.56 -3.23
N LEU A 37 -0.32 1.25 -2.19
CA LEU A 37 -1.55 2.04 -2.19
C LEU A 37 -1.22 3.47 -2.58
N LEU A 38 -1.96 4.01 -3.55
CA LEU A 38 -1.75 5.32 -4.18
C LEU A 38 -2.92 6.28 -3.96
N ASP A 39 -3.97 5.85 -3.25
CA ASP A 39 -5.14 6.66 -2.89
C ASP A 39 -4.74 7.83 -1.96
N GLN A 40 -4.50 9.00 -2.56
CA GLN A 40 -3.96 10.18 -1.89
C GLN A 40 -4.80 10.64 -0.71
N ASP A 41 -6.12 10.70 -0.87
CA ASP A 41 -7.03 11.14 0.20
C ASP A 41 -6.97 10.21 1.40
N ARG A 42 -6.90 8.89 1.14
CA ARG A 42 -6.78 7.88 2.19
C ARG A 42 -5.41 7.93 2.87
N ILE A 43 -4.32 7.85 2.11
CA ILE A 43 -2.97 7.73 2.68
C ILE A 43 -2.55 9.01 3.40
N ASN A 44 -2.92 10.20 2.90
CA ASN A 44 -2.60 11.46 3.58
C ASN A 44 -3.31 11.58 4.93
N ARG A 45 -4.56 11.12 5.02
CA ARG A 45 -5.29 11.09 6.29
C ARG A 45 -4.63 10.14 7.29
N LEU A 46 -4.31 8.93 6.85
CA LEU A 46 -3.64 7.94 7.70
C LEU A 46 -2.27 8.44 8.18
N PHE A 47 -1.47 9.02 7.30
CA PHE A 47 -0.18 9.57 7.65
C PHE A 47 -0.31 10.67 8.71
N LYS A 48 -1.22 11.65 8.52
CA LYS A 48 -1.44 12.73 9.48
C LYS A 48 -1.92 12.22 10.83
N THR A 49 -2.84 11.27 10.84
CA THR A 49 -3.31 10.63 12.09
C THR A 49 -2.15 9.93 12.80
N ASN A 50 -1.36 9.10 12.12
CA ASN A 50 -0.23 8.41 12.74
C ASN A 50 0.84 9.40 13.23
N LEU A 51 1.11 10.45 12.47
CA LEU A 51 2.09 11.49 12.83
C LEU A 51 1.68 12.28 14.07
N GLU A 52 0.37 12.48 14.28
CA GLU A 52 -0.17 13.14 15.47
C GLU A 52 -0.23 12.19 16.68
N GLU A 53 -0.71 10.96 16.49
CA GLU A 53 -0.96 10.00 17.57
C GLU A 53 0.33 9.36 18.11
N LEU A 54 1.33 9.16 17.26
CA LEU A 54 2.60 8.51 17.63
C LEU A 54 3.70 9.51 17.97
N ALA A 55 3.43 10.83 17.93
CA ALA A 55 4.43 11.87 18.16
C ALA A 55 5.12 11.74 19.53
N SER A 56 6.45 11.65 19.51
CA SER A 56 7.30 11.57 20.70
C SER A 56 8.70 12.10 20.40
N GLU A 57 9.62 12.00 21.37
CA GLU A 57 11.02 12.41 21.16
C GLU A 57 11.76 11.52 20.15
N ILE A 58 11.39 10.23 20.05
CA ILE A 58 12.06 9.24 19.19
C ILE A 58 11.32 8.96 17.87
N THR A 59 10.07 9.41 17.76
CA THR A 59 9.23 9.26 16.58
C THR A 59 9.01 10.59 15.89
N LEU A 60 8.64 10.54 14.61
CA LEU A 60 8.31 11.71 13.81
C LEU A 60 7.14 12.48 14.43
N THR A 61 7.19 13.79 14.22
CA THR A 61 6.24 14.79 14.67
C THR A 61 5.82 15.65 13.47
N PRO A 62 4.71 16.40 13.57
CA PRO A 62 4.27 17.29 12.49
C PRO A 62 5.29 18.33 12.04
N THR A 63 6.35 18.59 12.82
CA THR A 63 7.41 19.54 12.48
C THR A 63 8.60 18.93 11.74
N ASP A 64 8.68 17.61 11.63
CA ASP A 64 9.81 16.94 10.97
C ASP A 64 9.75 17.04 9.44
N PHE A 65 8.58 17.29 8.86
CA PHE A 65 8.40 17.50 7.42
C PHE A 65 7.61 18.78 7.14
N ASP A 66 8.07 19.55 6.15
CA ASP A 66 7.25 20.58 5.53
C ASP A 66 6.32 19.93 4.50
N LEU A 67 5.07 19.68 4.89
CA LEU A 67 4.07 19.02 4.04
C LEU A 67 3.56 19.87 2.87
N GLU A 68 4.01 21.13 2.74
CA GLU A 68 3.81 21.90 1.51
C GLU A 68 4.82 21.53 0.42
N VAL A 69 6.03 21.10 0.83
CA VAL A 69 7.14 20.72 -0.05
C VAL A 69 7.20 19.21 -0.26
N VAL A 70 6.99 18.44 0.81
CA VAL A 70 7.06 16.98 0.83
C VAL A 70 5.65 16.41 0.82
N LYS A 71 5.36 15.51 -0.12
CA LYS A 71 4.06 14.88 -0.28
C LYS A 71 4.12 13.41 0.11
N VAL A 72 3.08 12.91 0.75
CA VAL A 72 2.85 11.46 0.84
C VAL A 72 2.45 11.00 -0.56
N VAL A 73 3.20 10.07 -1.15
CA VAL A 73 2.99 9.60 -2.53
C VAL A 73 2.41 8.19 -2.58
N ALA A 74 2.75 7.35 -1.61
CA ALA A 74 2.26 5.98 -1.52
C ALA A 74 2.27 5.48 -0.08
N MET A 75 1.62 4.34 0.16
CA MET A 75 1.70 3.57 1.38
C MET A 75 1.83 2.09 1.03
N THR A 76 2.68 1.34 1.72
CA THR A 76 2.74 -0.13 1.56
C THR A 76 1.49 -0.78 2.18
N ILE A 77 1.23 -2.04 1.86
CA ILE A 77 0.18 -2.83 2.52
C ILE A 77 0.43 -3.02 4.02
N ASP A 78 1.69 -2.97 4.45
CA ASP A 78 2.10 -3.06 5.86
C ASP A 78 1.97 -1.71 6.61
N GLY A 79 1.62 -0.65 5.89
CA GLY A 79 1.32 0.67 6.45
C GLY A 79 2.51 1.63 6.50
N ASP A 80 3.63 1.28 5.88
CA ASP A 80 4.78 2.19 5.75
C ASP A 80 4.46 3.26 4.71
N PHE A 81 4.86 4.50 4.97
CA PHE A 81 4.57 5.64 4.13
C PHE A 81 5.75 5.96 3.24
N ILE A 82 5.48 6.30 1.98
CA ILE A 82 6.47 6.83 1.07
C ILE A 82 6.15 8.30 0.88
N LEU A 83 7.09 9.15 1.25
CA LEU A 83 7.02 10.59 1.07
C LEU A 83 8.04 11.01 0.02
N ALA A 84 7.78 12.10 -0.69
CA ALA A 84 8.73 12.62 -1.66
C ALA A 84 8.67 14.14 -1.79
N SER A 85 9.83 14.73 -2.05
CA SER A 85 10.00 16.04 -2.68
C SER A 85 10.34 15.86 -4.16
N ASP A 86 10.69 16.95 -4.86
CA ASP A 86 11.10 16.87 -6.26
C ASP A 86 12.45 16.16 -6.48
N SER A 87 13.26 16.00 -5.42
CA SER A 87 14.62 15.46 -5.52
C SER A 87 14.96 14.40 -4.48
N GLN A 88 14.04 14.06 -3.58
CA GLN A 88 14.32 13.14 -2.47
C GLN A 88 13.08 12.34 -2.11
N VAL A 89 13.27 11.06 -1.81
CA VAL A 89 12.23 10.14 -1.32
C VAL A 89 12.56 9.71 0.09
N PHE A 90 11.54 9.60 0.93
CA PHE A 90 11.62 9.10 2.30
C PHE A 90 10.71 7.88 2.43
N VAL A 91 11.24 6.78 2.95
CA VAL A 91 10.44 5.63 3.37
C VAL A 91 10.34 5.69 4.88
N VAL A 92 9.12 5.96 5.36
CA VAL A 92 8.80 6.15 6.76
C VAL A 92 8.08 4.91 7.27
N PRO A 93 8.65 4.16 8.24
CA PRO A 93 8.00 2.98 8.77
C PRO A 93 6.71 3.35 9.50
N ASN A 94 5.76 2.41 9.56
CA ASN A 94 4.48 2.61 10.24
C ASN A 94 4.61 2.99 11.73
N THR A 95 5.75 2.67 12.36
CA THR A 95 6.11 3.00 13.74
C THR A 95 6.47 4.47 13.94
N MET A 96 6.70 5.21 12.85
CA MET A 96 7.17 6.60 12.84
C MET A 96 8.53 6.82 13.51
N VAL A 97 9.33 5.78 13.79
CA VAL A 97 10.64 5.94 14.45
C VAL A 97 11.61 6.69 13.54
N LYS A 98 12.18 7.80 14.02
CA LYS A 98 13.04 8.68 13.18
C LYS A 98 14.29 7.99 12.68
N ALA A 99 14.89 7.14 13.51
CA ALA A 99 16.14 6.45 13.21
C ALA A 99 15.99 5.41 12.08
N ASP A 100 14.76 4.96 11.83
CA ASP A 100 14.44 3.91 10.87
C ASP A 100 13.97 4.50 9.53
N VAL A 101 13.88 5.83 9.40
CA VAL A 101 13.49 6.47 8.14
C VAL A 101 14.62 6.32 7.12
N GLU A 102 14.30 5.72 5.99
CA GLU A 102 15.24 5.65 4.86
C GLU A 102 15.09 6.85 3.95
N THR A 103 16.20 7.34 3.41
CA THR A 103 16.24 8.50 2.53
C THR A 103 16.98 8.18 1.24
N PHE A 104 16.40 8.56 0.11
CA PHE A 104 16.93 8.33 -1.22
C PHE A 104 17.05 9.64 -1.97
N ASP A 105 18.26 9.99 -2.41
CA ASP A 105 18.55 11.23 -3.16
C ASP A 105 18.19 11.09 -4.64
N MET A 106 16.90 10.88 -4.91
CA MET A 106 16.35 10.76 -6.26
C MET A 106 14.89 11.26 -6.33
N PRO A 107 14.42 11.67 -7.52
CA PRO A 107 13.01 11.93 -7.76
C PRO A 107 12.12 10.69 -7.52
N VAL A 108 10.84 10.92 -7.21
CA VAL A 108 9.87 9.84 -6.93
C VAL A 108 9.73 8.85 -8.08
N ILE A 109 9.76 9.30 -9.34
CA ILE A 109 9.63 8.40 -10.48
C ILE A 109 10.82 7.46 -10.58
N ASP A 110 12.04 7.96 -10.34
CA ASP A 110 13.28 7.17 -10.39
C ASP A 110 13.33 6.14 -9.25
N PHE A 111 12.76 6.48 -8.08
CA PHE A 111 12.59 5.53 -6.98
C PHE A 111 11.72 4.33 -7.37
N PHE A 112 10.54 4.58 -7.97
CA PHE A 112 9.65 3.49 -8.39
C PHE A 112 10.20 2.71 -9.60
N VAL A 113 10.95 3.35 -10.49
CA VAL A 113 11.71 2.67 -11.56
C VAL A 113 12.75 1.73 -10.94
N SER A 114 13.51 2.22 -9.95
CA SER A 114 14.51 1.39 -9.26
C SER A 114 13.87 0.20 -8.53
N TYR A 115 12.66 0.38 -8.00
CA TYR A 115 11.88 -0.72 -7.43
C TYR A 115 11.50 -1.77 -8.50
N GLU A 116 10.98 -1.34 -9.65
CA GLU A 116 10.61 -2.24 -10.77
C GLU A 116 11.81 -2.95 -11.39
N GLU A 117 12.97 -2.30 -11.40
CA GLU A 117 14.22 -2.85 -11.93
C GLU A 117 15.01 -3.67 -10.90
N HIS A 118 14.48 -3.80 -9.67
CA HIS A 118 15.13 -4.50 -8.56
C HIS A 118 16.52 -3.95 -8.19
N THR A 119 16.73 -2.65 -8.41
CA THR A 119 17.97 -1.94 -8.07
C THR A 119 17.83 -1.09 -6.80
N LEU A 120 16.62 -0.95 -6.27
CA LEU A 120 16.35 -0.24 -5.02
C LEU A 120 16.96 -0.98 -3.83
N SER A 121 17.92 -0.35 -3.13
CA SER A 121 18.47 -0.87 -1.88
C SER A 121 17.69 -0.32 -0.68
N SER A 122 16.64 -1.02 -0.26
CA SER A 122 15.83 -0.67 0.92
C SER A 122 15.78 -1.84 1.90
N SER A 123 15.79 -1.55 3.20
CA SER A 123 15.55 -2.53 4.27
C SER A 123 14.07 -2.64 4.65
N ILE A 124 13.26 -1.61 4.33
CA ILE A 124 11.80 -1.59 4.56
C ILE A 124 11.04 -2.13 3.35
N ILE A 125 11.38 -1.67 2.14
CA ILE A 125 10.71 -2.06 0.91
C ILE A 125 11.34 -3.34 0.37
N PRO A 126 10.59 -4.45 0.25
CA PRO A 126 11.13 -5.69 -0.29
C PRO A 126 11.41 -5.55 -1.78
N THR A 127 12.63 -5.85 -2.21
CA THR A 127 12.92 -6.15 -3.61
C THR A 127 12.60 -7.61 -3.87
N TYR A 128 11.50 -7.88 -4.55
CA TYR A 128 11.22 -9.23 -5.02
C TYR A 128 12.21 -9.57 -6.12
N GLU A 129 13.23 -10.38 -5.84
CA GLU A 129 13.85 -11.11 -6.92
C GLU A 129 12.75 -11.95 -7.57
N SER A 130 12.60 -11.78 -8.88
CA SER A 130 11.81 -12.69 -9.69
C SER A 130 12.44 -14.08 -9.54
N SER A 131 12.02 -14.81 -8.52
CA SER A 131 12.12 -16.27 -8.48
C SER A 131 11.29 -16.71 -9.68
N GLU A 132 11.92 -16.75 -10.85
CA GLU A 132 11.49 -17.66 -11.89
C GLU A 132 11.34 -18.99 -11.17
N LEU A 133 10.08 -19.43 -11.09
CA LEU A 133 9.77 -20.83 -10.98
C LEU A 133 10.49 -21.46 -12.16
N SER A 134 11.74 -21.85 -11.96
CA SER A 134 12.34 -22.96 -12.68
C SER A 134 11.48 -24.14 -12.26
N GLU A 135 10.34 -24.29 -12.93
CA GLU A 135 9.77 -25.60 -13.18
C GLU A 135 10.93 -26.39 -13.80
N THR A 136 11.67 -27.10 -12.97
CA THR A 136 12.36 -28.30 -13.39
C THR A 136 11.26 -29.23 -13.88
N ILE A 137 10.85 -29.05 -15.13
CA ILE A 137 10.22 -30.11 -15.90
C ILE A 137 11.32 -31.17 -16.00
N ASP A 138 11.32 -32.09 -15.05
CA ASP A 138 11.98 -33.37 -15.18
C ASP A 138 11.42 -34.00 -16.46
N THR A 139 12.14 -33.79 -17.56
CA THR A 139 11.96 -34.56 -18.78
C THR A 139 12.63 -35.92 -18.55
N ALA A 140 12.02 -36.71 -17.66
CA ALA A 140 12.31 -38.12 -17.54
C ALA A 140 11.55 -38.84 -18.65
N ASN A 141 12.30 -39.07 -19.73
CA ASN A 141 12.10 -40.01 -20.83
C ASN A 141 10.95 -41.03 -20.68
N ASN A 142 10.10 -41.05 -21.69
CA ASN A 142 9.42 -42.27 -22.14
C ASN A 142 10.50 -43.32 -22.50
N ASP A 143 10.49 -44.46 -21.82
CA ASP A 143 10.78 -45.72 -22.49
C ASP A 143 9.83 -46.81 -21.98
N ASP A 144 9.45 -47.63 -22.93
CA ASP A 144 8.33 -48.53 -23.04
C ASP A 144 8.53 -49.81 -22.20
N SER A 145 7.43 -50.54 -21.94
CA SER A 145 7.32 -52.01 -21.79
C SER A 145 6.58 -52.56 -20.54
N LEU A 146 5.37 -53.05 -20.84
CA LEU A 146 4.80 -54.37 -20.47
C LEU A 146 4.19 -54.61 -19.06
N ALA A 147 2.85 -54.55 -19.06
CA ALA A 147 1.86 -55.56 -18.62
C ALA A 147 2.16 -56.49 -17.44
N HIS A 148 1.23 -56.54 -16.47
CA HIS A 148 0.48 -57.76 -16.12
C HIS A 148 -0.79 -57.43 -15.31
N GLU A 149 -1.87 -58.14 -15.65
CA GLU A 149 -3.12 -58.36 -14.90
C GLU A 149 -2.81 -58.95 -13.49
N GLU A 150 -3.66 -58.97 -12.47
CA GLU A 150 -5.04 -59.46 -12.41
C GLU A 150 -5.66 -59.19 -11.01
N THR A 151 -6.92 -58.76 -11.01
CA THR A 151 -8.08 -59.18 -10.19
C THR A 151 -8.15 -59.20 -8.64
N SER A 152 -9.35 -58.77 -8.19
CA SER A 152 -10.16 -59.20 -7.04
C SER A 152 -9.98 -58.47 -5.69
N GLN A 153 -11.00 -58.13 -4.90
CA GLN A 153 -12.47 -58.26 -4.95
C GLN A 153 -13.08 -57.46 -3.76
N ILE A 154 -14.27 -56.87 -3.98
CA ILE A 154 -15.45 -56.78 -3.06
C ILE A 154 -15.40 -55.89 -1.79
N LYS A 155 -16.01 -54.68 -1.88
CA LYS A 155 -17.34 -54.22 -1.34
C LYS A 155 -17.71 -54.44 0.17
N PRO A 156 -18.80 -53.83 0.72
CA PRO A 156 -18.89 -52.52 1.41
C PRO A 156 -19.60 -52.59 2.80
N GLU A 157 -19.66 -51.48 3.55
CA GLU A 157 -20.70 -51.18 4.58
C GLU A 157 -20.61 -49.65 4.86
N SER A 158 -21.63 -48.81 4.59
CA SER A 158 -22.89 -48.60 5.36
C SER A 158 -22.60 -48.24 6.82
N SER A 159 -23.11 -47.23 7.50
CA SER A 159 -24.18 -46.22 7.35
C SER A 159 -24.23 -45.45 8.69
N HIS A 160 -24.82 -44.25 8.70
CA HIS A 160 -25.45 -43.49 9.83
C HIS A 160 -25.00 -42.01 9.78
N GLN A 161 -25.79 -41.03 9.32
CA GLN A 161 -27.17 -40.59 9.62
C GLN A 161 -27.24 -39.61 10.82
N SER A 162 -27.94 -38.49 10.56
CA SER A 162 -28.52 -37.52 11.51
C SER A 162 -27.58 -36.45 12.08
N LYS A 163 -27.98 -35.21 12.37
CA LYS A 163 -29.22 -34.40 12.21
C LYS A 163 -28.81 -32.97 12.63
N GLU A 164 -29.09 -31.98 11.80
CA GLU A 164 -29.97 -30.82 12.09
C GLU A 164 -29.46 -29.69 13.03
N PRO A 165 -30.01 -28.47 12.86
CA PRO A 165 -29.38 -27.18 13.17
C PRO A 165 -29.95 -26.54 14.44
N LEU A 166 -29.31 -25.45 14.91
CA LEU A 166 -29.98 -24.49 15.79
C LEU A 166 -29.88 -23.06 15.24
N GLN A 167 -31.07 -22.50 15.04
CA GLN A 167 -31.35 -21.07 14.95
C GLN A 167 -31.39 -20.44 16.34
N SER A 168 -31.09 -19.15 16.44
CA SER A 168 -31.74 -18.15 17.30
C SER A 168 -31.10 -16.79 16.97
N GLU A 169 -31.70 -15.92 16.15
CA GLU A 169 -32.83 -15.01 16.41
C GLU A 169 -32.66 -13.96 17.52
N SER A 170 -33.09 -12.76 17.13
CA SER A 170 -33.53 -11.59 17.93
C SER A 170 -32.48 -10.50 18.15
N GLN A 171 -32.59 -9.33 17.49
CA GLN A 171 -33.51 -8.19 17.78
C GLN A 171 -33.11 -7.51 19.12
N GLU A 172 -33.06 -6.19 19.32
CA GLU A 172 -33.87 -5.03 18.92
C GLU A 172 -33.07 -3.80 19.48
N VAL A 173 -32.87 -2.66 18.78
CA VAL A 173 -33.72 -1.46 18.69
C VAL A 173 -33.35 -0.28 19.63
N VAL A 174 -33.52 0.92 19.06
CA VAL A 174 -33.63 2.31 19.60
C VAL A 174 -32.38 3.17 19.89
N SER A 175 -32.12 4.07 18.94
CA SER A 175 -32.23 5.55 18.97
C SER A 175 -31.92 6.42 20.20
N ASN A 176 -31.50 7.65 19.85
CA ASN A 176 -31.55 8.95 20.56
C ASN A 176 -30.24 9.37 21.26
N THR A 177 -29.74 10.62 21.23
CA THR A 177 -30.20 11.93 20.72
C THR A 177 -29.05 12.94 20.89
N THR A 178 -28.97 13.94 19.99
CA THR A 178 -28.48 15.34 20.17
C THR A 178 -27.16 15.65 20.91
N SER A 179 -26.23 16.35 20.23
CA SER A 179 -25.85 17.72 20.61
C SER A 179 -24.99 18.42 19.54
N THR A 180 -25.10 19.74 19.49
CA THR A 180 -24.61 20.73 18.50
C THR A 180 -23.08 20.90 18.46
N PRO A 181 -22.54 21.60 17.43
CA PRO A 181 -21.99 22.91 17.79
C PRO A 181 -22.27 24.06 16.81
N LYS A 182 -22.12 25.25 17.39
CA LYS A 182 -22.34 26.62 16.93
C LYS A 182 -21.72 26.96 15.58
N GLN A 183 -22.53 27.62 14.75
CA GLN A 183 -22.06 28.47 13.65
C GLN A 183 -21.25 29.66 14.21
N LYS A 184 -19.97 29.78 13.83
CA LYS A 184 -19.25 31.06 13.87
C LYS A 184 -19.47 31.78 12.54
N LYS A 185 -20.25 32.86 12.58
CA LYS A 185 -20.29 33.87 11.53
C LYS A 185 -18.91 34.54 11.43
N GLY A 186 -18.41 34.69 10.21
CA GLY A 186 -17.26 35.53 9.91
C GLY A 186 -17.58 37.03 10.03
N LEU A 187 -16.54 37.85 10.02
CA LEU A 187 -16.30 38.86 8.97
C LEU A 187 -14.99 39.62 9.26
N LEU A 188 -14.14 39.65 8.23
CA LEU A 188 -13.24 40.74 7.80
C LEU A 188 -13.13 41.99 8.70
N ALA A 189 -11.89 42.39 9.04
CA ALA A 189 -11.29 43.64 8.57
C ALA A 189 -9.94 43.96 9.24
N ARG A 190 -9.03 44.48 8.40
CA ARG A 190 -7.92 45.45 8.66
C ARG A 190 -6.51 44.95 8.32
N LEU A 191 -6.27 44.85 7.00
CA LEU A 191 -5.00 45.20 6.40
C LEU A 191 -5.11 46.64 5.87
N PHE A 192 -4.52 47.61 6.56
CA PHE A 192 -4.01 48.86 5.98
C PHE A 192 -3.09 49.52 7.01
N GLY A 193 -1.83 49.73 6.63
CA GLY A 193 -0.87 50.48 7.46
C GLY A 193 0.54 50.46 6.91
N LYS A 194 0.76 51.16 5.79
CA LYS A 194 2.08 51.61 5.30
C LYS A 194 2.91 52.23 6.42
N LYS A 195 4.18 51.83 6.55
CA LYS A 195 5.35 52.70 6.32
C LYS A 195 6.61 51.86 6.25
#